data_AF-A0A3C0CHK9-F1
#
_entry.id   AF-A0A3C0CHK9-F1
#
_cell.length_a   1.000
_cell.length_b   1.000
_cell.length_c   1.000
_cell.angle_alpha   90.00
_cell.angle_beta   90.00
_cell.angle_gamma   90.00
#
_symmetry.space_group_name_H-M   'P 1'
#
loop_
_entity.id
_entity.type
_entity.pdbx_description
1 polymer ?
#
loop_
_entity_poly.entity_id
_entity_poly.type
_entity_poly.pdbx_seq_one_letter_code
_entity_poly.pdbx_strand_id
1 'polypeptide(L)'
;MTSTVALALVLAASAGTAAPARAATLGELRQQQSSLQQQGQQLDGQLQKLKNDKAQQQQYQATLRAKGMNLEQQIDSKNQQIWDLDADIFQKQKVIAEKQKDIEADYEKLKERVRAIYETGEASNLEILLNAKNIMDLADKAEVLEVVSKHDTALINTLKSDLNTVKEQKAAIEQNRKSVSDAKKSLEQNRQQLTALAQEAAKTSARLDQNQQKLESAQADNQQAQQAADALVSQWLSGADTSEDSGAAR
;
A
#
# COMPACT_ATOMS: atom_id res chain seq x y z
N MET A 1 10.51 -17.28 -20.92
CA MET A 1 10.68 -17.87 -22.26
C MET A 1 9.30 -18.25 -22.76
N THR A 2 8.73 -17.42 -23.63
CA THR A 2 7.39 -17.57 -24.19
C THR A 2 7.47 -18.42 -25.45
N SER A 3 7.17 -19.72 -25.34
CA SER A 3 7.05 -20.58 -26.51
C SER A 3 5.68 -20.36 -27.15
N THR A 4 5.64 -19.50 -28.16
CA THR A 4 4.54 -19.40 -29.12
C THR A 4 4.57 -20.63 -30.02
N VAL A 5 3.72 -21.61 -29.75
CA VAL A 5 3.41 -22.67 -30.72
C VAL A 5 2.16 -22.23 -31.46
N ALA A 6 2.37 -21.57 -32.60
CA ALA A 6 1.32 -21.34 -33.58
C ALA A 6 1.21 -22.61 -34.43
N LEU A 7 0.13 -23.37 -34.27
CA LEU A 7 -0.22 -24.44 -35.19
C LEU A 7 -1.60 -24.11 -35.79
N ALA A 8 -1.56 -23.46 -36.96
CA ALA A 8 -2.73 -23.17 -37.75
C ALA A 8 -3.13 -24.44 -38.53
N LEU A 9 -4.23 -25.07 -38.14
CA LEU A 9 -4.94 -26.01 -39.01
C LEU A 9 -6.12 -25.27 -39.64
N VAL A 10 -5.94 -24.81 -40.87
CA VAL A 10 -7.01 -24.23 -41.68
C VAL A 10 -7.76 -25.39 -42.35
N LEU A 11 -8.95 -25.73 -41.87
CA LEU A 11 -9.96 -26.37 -42.70
C LEU A 11 -10.94 -25.29 -43.19
N ALA A 12 -10.63 -24.74 -44.36
CA ALA A 12 -11.55 -23.88 -45.10
C ALA A 12 -12.56 -24.76 -45.86
N ALA A 13 -13.78 -24.83 -45.35
CA ALA A 13 -14.94 -25.27 -46.12
C ALA A 13 -15.66 -24.03 -46.68
N SER A 14 -15.24 -23.56 -47.85
CA SER A 14 -15.99 -22.59 -48.65
C SER A 14 -16.26 -23.17 -50.03
N ALA A 15 -17.55 -23.35 -50.32
CA ALA A 15 -18.09 -23.89 -51.56
C ALA A 15 -17.69 -23.05 -52.78
N GLY A 16 -17.43 -23.73 -53.91
CA GLY A 16 -17.38 -23.10 -55.23
C GLY A 16 -16.06 -23.25 -56.00
N THR A 17 -15.70 -24.48 -56.37
CA THR A 17 -15.15 -24.90 -57.68
C THR A 17 -14.87 -26.40 -57.59
N ALA A 18 -15.29 -27.16 -58.61
CA ALA A 18 -15.19 -28.62 -58.65
C ALA A 18 -13.73 -29.07 -58.85
N ALA A 19 -12.94 -29.04 -57.78
CA ALA A 19 -11.81 -29.95 -57.61
C ALA A 19 -12.34 -31.24 -56.96
N PRO A 20 -11.86 -32.44 -57.34
CA PRO A 20 -12.29 -33.66 -56.68
C PRO A 20 -11.95 -33.54 -55.19
N ALA A 21 -12.97 -33.55 -54.34
CA ALA A 21 -12.79 -33.71 -52.90
C ALA A 21 -12.06 -35.03 -52.70
N ARG A 22 -10.75 -34.99 -52.45
CA ARG A 22 -10.00 -36.19 -52.06
C ARG A 22 -10.62 -36.67 -50.76
N ALA A 23 -11.31 -37.80 -50.81
CA ALA A 23 -11.75 -38.50 -49.60
C ALA A 23 -10.49 -38.79 -48.78
N ALA A 24 -10.46 -38.33 -47.53
CA ALA A 24 -9.36 -38.63 -46.62
C ALA A 24 -9.23 -40.15 -46.49
N THR A 25 -8.01 -40.65 -46.55
CA THR A 25 -7.73 -42.08 -46.37
C THR A 25 -7.93 -42.47 -44.90
N LEU A 26 -8.23 -43.75 -44.65
CA LEU A 26 -8.31 -44.28 -43.29
C LEU A 26 -7.03 -44.02 -42.48
N GLY A 27 -5.86 -44.06 -43.14
CA GLY A 27 -4.57 -43.74 -42.53
C GLY A 27 -4.49 -42.29 -42.06
N GLU A 28 -4.91 -41.33 -42.89
CA GLU A 28 -4.94 -39.91 -42.54
C GLU A 28 -5.93 -39.62 -41.40
N LEU A 29 -7.12 -40.24 -41.44
CA LEU A 29 -8.12 -40.10 -40.37
C LEU A 29 -7.62 -40.67 -39.03
N ARG A 30 -6.99 -41.85 -39.03
CA ARG A 30 -6.38 -42.44 -37.84
C ARG A 30 -5.22 -41.61 -37.30
N GLN A 31 -4.41 -41.03 -38.19
CA GLN A 31 -3.33 -40.12 -37.81
C GLN A 31 -3.88 -38.85 -37.14
N GLN A 32 -4.96 -38.28 -37.69
CA GLN A 32 -5.65 -37.14 -37.10
C GLN A 32 -6.21 -37.47 -35.71
N GLN A 33 -6.86 -38.62 -35.56
CA GLN A 33 -7.40 -39.11 -34.29
C GLN A 33 -6.29 -39.26 -33.22
N SER A 34 -5.15 -39.84 -33.60
CA SER A 34 -3.97 -39.98 -32.74
C SER A 34 -3.41 -38.61 -32.33
N SER A 35 -3.32 -37.66 -33.26
CA SER A 35 -2.86 -36.30 -32.98
C SER A 35 -3.79 -35.57 -31.99
N LEU A 36 -5.11 -35.67 -32.18
CA LEU A 36 -6.10 -35.07 -31.27
C LEU A 36 -6.08 -35.73 -29.88
N GLN A 37 -5.80 -37.04 -29.81
CA GLN A 37 -5.65 -37.75 -28.54
C GLN A 37 -4.41 -37.29 -27.77
N GLN A 38 -3.28 -37.14 -28.47
CA GLN A 38 -2.05 -36.56 -27.89
C GLN A 38 -2.27 -35.13 -27.41
N GLN A 39 -2.95 -34.31 -28.22
CA GLN A 39 -3.30 -32.94 -27.84
C GLN A 39 -4.18 -32.90 -26.58
N GLY A 40 -5.16 -33.79 -26.48
CA GLY A 40 -6.00 -33.92 -25.27
C GLY A 40 -5.19 -34.25 -24.02
N GLN A 41 -4.26 -35.20 -24.11
CA GLN A 41 -3.36 -35.55 -22.99
C GLN A 41 -2.45 -34.38 -22.58
N GLN A 42 -1.96 -33.60 -23.55
CA GLN A 42 -1.18 -32.39 -23.25
C GLN A 42 -2.04 -31.34 -22.54
N LEU A 43 -3.27 -31.11 -22.98
CA LEU A 43 -4.21 -30.19 -22.34
C LEU A 43 -4.59 -30.64 -20.92
N ASP A 44 -4.81 -31.93 -20.69
CA ASP A 44 -5.05 -32.47 -19.34
C ASP A 44 -3.84 -32.26 -18.41
N GLY A 45 -2.63 -32.47 -18.93
CA GLY A 45 -1.39 -32.16 -18.20
C GLY A 45 -1.26 -30.67 -17.88
N GLN A 46 -1.64 -29.79 -18.80
CA GLN A 46 -1.66 -28.34 -18.58
C GLN A 46 -2.72 -27.92 -17.56
N LEU A 47 -3.92 -28.52 -17.60
CA LEU A 47 -4.99 -28.30 -16.62
C LEU A 47 -4.56 -28.74 -15.21
N GLN A 48 -3.85 -29.86 -15.07
CA GLN A 48 -3.33 -30.28 -13.77
C GLN A 48 -2.25 -29.36 -13.22
N LYS A 49 -1.34 -28.87 -14.07
CA LYS A 49 -0.39 -27.84 -13.66
C LYS A 49 -1.10 -26.58 -13.20
N LEU A 50 -2.10 -26.12 -13.96
CA LEU A 50 -2.89 -24.95 -13.58
C LEU A 50 -3.62 -25.15 -12.25
N LYS A 51 -4.13 -26.36 -11.97
CA LYS A 51 -4.76 -26.70 -10.68
C LYS A 51 -3.78 -26.54 -9.51
N ASN A 52 -2.54 -27.03 -9.66
CA ASN A 52 -1.50 -26.88 -8.64
C ASN A 52 -1.08 -25.41 -8.47
N ASP A 53 -0.91 -24.69 -9.58
CA ASP A 53 -0.59 -23.26 -9.57
C ASP A 53 -1.71 -22.46 -8.87
N LYS A 54 -2.98 -22.85 -9.06
CA LYS A 54 -4.13 -22.22 -8.38
C LYS A 54 -4.06 -22.40 -6.86
N ALA A 55 -3.64 -23.56 -6.37
CA ALA A 55 -3.46 -23.79 -4.93
C ALA A 55 -2.33 -22.92 -4.35
N GLN A 56 -1.17 -22.88 -5.00
CA GLN A 56 -0.07 -21.97 -4.61
C GLN A 56 -0.51 -20.50 -4.65
N GLN A 57 -1.28 -20.14 -5.67
CA GLN A 57 -1.77 -18.79 -5.85
C GLN A 57 -2.83 -18.39 -4.80
N GLN A 58 -3.65 -19.33 -4.33
CA GLN A 58 -4.55 -19.09 -3.19
C GLN A 58 -3.77 -18.77 -1.93
N GLN A 59 -2.68 -19.50 -1.66
CA GLN A 59 -1.77 -19.20 -0.54
C GLN A 59 -1.09 -17.84 -0.72
N TYR A 60 -0.67 -17.51 -1.95
CA TYR A 60 -0.10 -16.20 -2.24
C TYR A 60 -1.12 -15.08 -2.01
N GLN A 61 -2.37 -15.23 -2.45
CA GLN A 61 -3.44 -14.27 -2.17
C GLN A 61 -3.73 -14.14 -0.67
N ALA A 62 -3.74 -15.23 0.08
CA ALA A 62 -3.89 -15.18 1.53
C ALA A 62 -2.77 -14.34 2.17
N THR A 63 -1.54 -14.48 1.66
CA THR A 63 -0.38 -13.70 2.12
C THR A 63 -0.52 -12.23 1.76
N LEU A 64 -0.97 -11.90 0.53
CA LEU A 64 -1.24 -10.52 0.11
C LEU A 64 -2.33 -9.88 0.98
N ARG A 65 -3.41 -10.60 1.30
CA ARG A 65 -4.46 -10.13 2.23
C ARG A 65 -3.91 -9.88 3.62
N ALA A 66 -3.10 -10.80 4.16
CA ALA A 66 -2.47 -10.62 5.47
C ALA A 66 -1.54 -9.40 5.51
N LYS A 67 -0.74 -9.18 4.46
CA LYS A 67 0.06 -7.96 4.31
C LYS A 67 -0.80 -6.70 4.21
N GLY A 68 -1.91 -6.76 3.48
CA GLY A 68 -2.89 -5.66 3.37
C GLY A 68 -3.45 -5.28 4.74
N MET A 69 -3.99 -6.24 5.49
CA MET A 69 -4.50 -6.02 6.85
C MET A 69 -3.43 -5.44 7.79
N ASN A 70 -2.19 -5.92 7.69
CA ASN A 70 -1.10 -5.37 8.49
C ASN A 70 -0.79 -3.91 8.14
N LEU A 71 -0.80 -3.53 6.85
CA LEU A 71 -0.62 -2.15 6.42
C LEU A 71 -1.78 -1.25 6.85
N GLU A 72 -3.00 -1.73 6.81
CA GLU A 72 -4.19 -1.02 7.31
C GLU A 72 -4.04 -0.71 8.81
N GLN A 73 -3.66 -1.71 9.62
CA GLN A 73 -3.38 -1.51 11.05
C GLN A 73 -2.27 -0.48 11.30
N GLN A 74 -1.21 -0.50 10.49
CA GLN A 74 -0.15 0.50 10.58
C GLN A 74 -0.65 1.90 10.19
N ILE A 75 -1.47 2.02 9.15
CA ILE A 75 -2.11 3.27 8.71
C ILE A 75 -2.97 3.85 9.85
N ASP A 76 -3.80 3.03 10.47
CA ASP A 76 -4.67 3.45 11.58
C ASP A 76 -3.86 3.90 12.79
N SER A 77 -2.83 3.13 13.16
CA SER A 77 -1.90 3.49 14.24
C SER A 77 -1.18 4.81 13.95
N LYS A 78 -0.76 5.07 12.70
CA LYS A 78 -0.11 6.33 12.32
C LYS A 78 -1.08 7.50 12.32
N ASN A 79 -2.33 7.30 11.90
CA ASN A 79 -3.36 8.34 11.99
C ASN A 79 -3.64 8.71 13.44
N GLN A 80 -3.75 7.72 14.33
CA GLN A 80 -3.93 7.96 15.77
C GLN A 80 -2.73 8.71 16.35
N GLN A 81 -1.51 8.28 16.04
CA GLN A 81 -0.29 8.96 16.48
C GLN A 81 -0.26 10.44 16.03
N ILE A 82 -0.65 10.73 14.80
CA ILE A 82 -0.74 12.11 14.29
C ILE A 82 -1.78 12.90 15.08
N TRP A 83 -2.96 12.33 15.31
CA TRP A 83 -4.03 12.98 16.06
C TRP A 83 -3.61 13.31 17.51
N ASP A 84 -2.97 12.37 18.21
CA ASP A 84 -2.46 12.57 19.57
C ASP A 84 -1.39 13.67 19.62
N LEU A 85 -0.46 13.69 18.66
CA LEU A 85 0.58 14.71 18.56
C LEU A 85 0.01 16.10 18.25
N ASP A 86 -0.96 16.18 17.34
CA ASP A 86 -1.63 17.45 16.99
C ASP A 86 -2.44 17.98 18.19
N ALA A 87 -3.09 17.09 18.95
CA ALA A 87 -3.78 17.46 20.18
C ALA A 87 -2.80 17.96 21.26
N ASP A 88 -1.66 17.29 21.46
CA ASP A 88 -0.62 17.73 22.39
C ASP A 88 0.00 19.08 21.97
N ILE A 89 0.25 19.29 20.67
CA ILE A 89 0.68 20.59 20.15
C ILE A 89 -0.34 21.68 20.50
N PHE A 90 -1.63 21.42 20.27
CA PHE A 90 -2.69 22.40 20.56
C PHE A 90 -2.77 22.73 22.06
N GLN A 91 -2.65 21.74 22.95
CA GLN A 91 -2.63 21.99 24.39
C GLN A 91 -1.40 22.80 24.81
N LYS A 92 -0.21 22.46 24.31
CA LYS A 92 1.00 23.24 24.59
C LYS A 92 0.88 24.68 24.09
N GLN A 93 0.26 24.90 22.92
CA GLN A 93 0.01 26.26 22.42
C GLN A 93 -0.90 27.07 23.33
N LYS A 94 -1.93 26.45 23.93
CA LYS A 94 -2.78 27.11 24.94
C LYS A 94 -1.99 27.49 26.18
N VAL A 95 -1.20 26.56 26.72
CA VAL A 95 -0.38 26.85 27.91
C VAL A 95 0.64 27.95 27.63
N ILE A 96 1.27 27.97 26.45
CA ILE A 96 2.13 29.07 26.02
C ILE A 96 1.37 30.40 26.02
N ALA A 97 0.16 30.44 25.45
CA ALA A 97 -0.63 31.68 25.38
C ALA A 97 -1.03 32.21 26.77
N GLU A 98 -1.45 31.31 27.66
CA GLU A 98 -1.75 31.66 29.06
C GLU A 98 -0.50 32.20 29.77
N LYS A 99 0.63 31.49 29.66
CA LYS A 99 1.90 31.92 30.26
C LYS A 99 2.43 33.22 29.67
N GLN A 100 2.22 33.49 28.39
CA GLN A 100 2.59 34.76 27.79
C GLN A 100 1.83 35.93 28.40
N LYS A 101 0.53 35.75 28.68
CA LYS A 101 -0.27 36.76 29.37
C LYS A 101 0.21 36.99 30.81
N ASP A 102 0.53 35.93 31.52
CA ASP A 102 1.06 36.02 32.89
C ASP A 102 2.42 36.73 32.90
N ILE A 103 3.31 36.36 31.98
CA ILE A 103 4.61 37.01 31.78
C ILE A 103 4.44 38.51 31.50
N GLU A 104 3.55 38.90 30.58
CA GLU A 104 3.30 40.32 30.28
C GLU A 104 2.84 41.09 31.52
N ALA A 105 1.88 40.54 32.27
CA ALA A 105 1.37 41.17 33.48
C ALA A 105 2.45 41.31 34.58
N ASP A 106 3.24 40.26 34.79
CA ASP A 106 4.29 40.26 35.80
C ASP A 106 5.49 41.14 35.39
N TYR A 107 5.74 41.28 34.09
CA TYR A 107 6.75 42.20 33.57
C TYR A 107 6.38 43.67 33.84
N GLU A 108 5.10 44.04 33.68
CA GLU A 108 4.63 45.39 34.03
C GLU A 108 4.74 45.66 35.54
N LYS A 109 4.35 44.71 36.39
CA LYS A 109 4.57 44.83 37.85
C LYS A 109 6.04 45.03 38.19
N LEU A 110 6.93 44.25 37.55
CA LEU A 110 8.36 44.36 37.78
C LEU A 110 8.90 45.73 37.36
N LYS A 111 8.45 46.28 36.22
CA LYS A 111 8.80 47.64 35.78
C LYS A 111 8.39 48.70 36.81
N GLU A 112 7.16 48.64 37.31
CA GLU A 112 6.68 49.57 38.33
C GLU A 112 7.51 49.49 39.61
N ARG A 113 7.85 48.28 40.05
CA ARG A 113 8.70 48.06 41.24
C ARG A 113 10.10 48.60 41.05
N VAL A 114 10.73 48.32 39.91
CA VAL A 114 12.07 48.84 39.58
C VAL A 114 12.07 50.37 39.52
N ARG A 115 11.03 50.98 38.94
CA ARG A 115 10.88 52.45 38.91
C ARG A 115 10.76 53.04 40.32
N ALA A 116 9.95 52.44 41.18
CA ALA A 116 9.77 52.92 42.55
C ALA A 116 11.09 52.87 43.35
N ILE A 117 11.86 51.78 43.24
CA ILE A 117 13.17 51.64 43.90
C ILE A 117 14.18 52.69 43.38
N TYR A 118 14.13 53.01 42.08
CA TYR A 118 14.97 54.06 41.51
C TYR A 118 14.61 55.44 42.05
N GLU A 119 13.31 55.76 42.14
CA GLU A 119 12.82 57.08 42.57
C GLU A 119 13.02 57.34 44.07
N THR A 120 13.06 56.30 44.91
CA THR A 120 13.30 56.44 46.35
C THR A 120 14.77 56.61 46.73
N GLY A 121 15.71 56.47 45.79
CA GLY A 121 17.13 56.75 46.01
C GLY A 121 17.90 55.68 46.80
N GLU A 122 17.33 54.50 47.02
CA GLU A 122 17.99 53.34 47.69
C GLU A 122 19.01 52.62 46.77
N ALA A 123 19.59 53.34 45.80
CA ALA A 123 20.01 52.81 44.50
C ALA A 123 21.44 52.23 44.41
N SER A 124 22.18 52.06 45.51
CA SER A 124 23.61 51.64 45.44
C SER A 124 23.83 50.29 44.74
N ASN A 125 22.83 49.39 44.75
CA ASN A 125 22.92 48.06 44.13
C ASN A 125 21.98 47.88 42.91
N LEU A 126 21.23 48.91 42.52
CA LEU A 126 20.28 48.84 41.41
C LEU A 126 21.00 48.75 40.05
N GLU A 127 22.18 49.37 39.93
CA GLU A 127 23.02 49.32 38.72
C GLU A 127 23.38 47.88 38.33
N ILE A 128 23.62 47.01 39.31
CA ILE A 128 23.93 45.58 39.07
C ILE A 128 22.73 44.86 38.44
N LEU A 129 21.51 45.15 38.90
CA LEU A 129 20.26 44.59 38.36
C LEU A 129 19.92 45.16 36.98
N LEU A 130 20.10 46.48 36.78
CA LEU A 130 19.85 47.14 35.50
C LEU A 130 20.81 46.69 34.40
N ASN A 131 21.99 46.19 34.77
CA ASN A 131 22.94 45.58 33.85
C ASN A 131 22.64 44.08 33.57
N ALA A 132 21.44 43.59 33.90
CA ALA A 132 21.01 42.25 33.52
C ALA A 132 20.74 42.15 32.01
N LYS A 133 21.25 41.09 31.38
CA LYS A 133 21.13 40.87 29.93
C LYS A 133 19.74 40.37 29.51
N ASN A 134 19.05 39.68 30.42
CA ASN A 134 17.71 39.13 30.23
C ASN A 134 17.11 38.78 31.61
N ILE A 135 15.85 38.32 31.63
CA ILE A 135 15.15 37.99 32.88
C ILE A 135 15.81 36.84 33.68
N MET A 136 16.49 35.89 33.01
CA MET A 136 17.19 34.83 33.75
C MET A 136 18.42 35.39 34.46
N ASP A 137 19.22 36.23 33.79
CA ASP A 137 20.34 36.94 34.40
C ASP A 137 19.88 37.90 35.50
N LEU A 138 18.72 38.54 35.33
CA LEU A 138 18.11 39.38 36.36
C LEU A 138 17.71 38.56 37.59
N ALA A 139 17.14 37.38 37.40
CA ALA A 139 16.77 36.48 38.49
C ALA A 139 17.97 35.99 39.28
N ASP A 140 19.02 35.56 38.59
CA ASP A 140 20.26 35.11 39.22
C ASP A 140 20.92 36.25 40.02
N LYS A 141 20.90 37.48 39.50
CA LYS A 141 21.42 38.66 40.21
C LYS A 141 20.53 39.08 41.38
N ALA A 142 19.20 39.00 41.24
CA ALA A 142 18.25 39.33 42.29
C ALA A 142 18.29 38.37 43.48
N GLU A 143 18.71 37.11 43.26
CA GLU A 143 18.91 36.13 44.32
C GLU A 143 20.17 36.41 45.16
N VAL A 144 21.21 37.00 44.54
CA VAL A 144 22.49 37.31 45.20
C VAL A 144 22.46 38.66 45.92
N LEU A 145 21.54 39.57 45.57
CA LEU A 145 21.45 40.89 46.16
C LEU A 145 20.39 40.94 47.27
N GLU A 146 20.84 41.19 48.50
CA GLU A 146 20.00 41.33 49.71
C GLU A 146 19.09 42.59 49.68
N VAL A 147 19.24 43.45 48.66
CA VAL A 147 18.49 44.71 48.48
C VAL A 147 17.12 44.49 47.85
N VAL A 148 16.86 43.32 47.26
CA VAL A 148 15.58 42.99 46.66
C VAL A 148 14.63 42.45 47.74
N SER A 149 13.41 43.00 47.83
CA SER A 149 12.44 42.49 48.78
C SER A 149 12.06 41.04 48.46
N LYS A 150 11.70 40.24 49.47
CA LYS A 150 11.23 38.85 49.25
C LYS A 150 10.12 38.75 48.20
N HIS A 151 9.26 39.77 48.12
CA HIS A 151 8.19 39.83 47.13
C HIS A 151 8.73 40.02 45.71
N ASP A 152 9.71 40.90 45.53
CA ASP A 152 10.32 41.17 44.22
C ASP A 152 11.16 39.98 43.74
N THR A 153 11.89 39.31 44.64
CA THR A 153 12.58 38.05 44.33
C THR A 153 11.58 36.98 43.88
N ALA A 154 10.42 36.86 44.55
CA ALA A 154 9.37 35.91 44.16
C ALA A 154 8.77 36.23 42.78
N LEU A 155 8.53 37.50 42.46
CA LEU A 155 8.05 37.95 41.15
C LEU A 155 9.06 37.60 40.04
N ILE A 156 10.34 37.91 40.26
CA ILE A 156 11.40 37.64 39.29
C ILE A 156 11.58 36.12 39.08
N ASN A 157 11.50 35.32 40.15
CA ASN A 157 11.57 33.86 40.05
C ASN A 157 10.37 33.26 39.32
N THR A 158 9.17 33.83 39.50
CA THR A 158 7.97 33.44 38.74
C THR A 158 8.17 33.69 37.25
N LEU A 159 8.63 34.90 36.88
CA LEU A 159 8.97 35.24 35.50
C LEU A 159 10.03 34.31 34.89
N LYS A 160 11.08 33.97 35.65
CA LYS A 160 12.11 32.99 35.23
C LYS A 160 11.48 31.63 34.94
N SER A 161 10.62 31.14 35.84
CA SER A 161 9.95 29.84 35.69
C SER A 161 9.01 29.80 34.48
N ASP A 162 8.22 30.87 34.28
CA ASP A 162 7.27 30.94 33.17
C ASP A 162 7.97 31.05 31.82
N LEU A 163 9.04 31.84 31.72
CA LEU A 163 9.86 31.91 30.50
C LEU A 163 10.51 30.57 30.16
N ASN A 164 10.99 29.83 31.16
CA ASN A 164 11.54 28.49 30.95
C ASN A 164 10.45 27.51 30.48
N THR A 165 9.27 27.54 31.10
CA THR A 165 8.12 26.73 30.69
C THR A 165 7.75 26.99 29.22
N VAL A 166 7.66 28.26 28.81
CA VAL A 166 7.37 28.63 27.41
C VAL A 166 8.46 28.11 26.47
N LYS A 167 9.73 28.24 26.85
CA LYS A 167 10.87 27.75 26.05
C LYS A 167 10.81 26.22 25.86
N GLU A 168 10.58 25.48 26.94
CA GLU A 168 10.48 24.02 26.91
C GLU A 168 9.28 23.55 26.07
N GLN A 169 8.12 24.18 26.23
CA GLN A 169 6.93 23.85 25.44
C GLN A 169 7.12 24.14 23.95
N LYS A 170 7.79 25.25 23.60
CA LYS A 170 8.15 25.54 22.19
C LYS A 170 9.07 24.46 21.62
N ALA A 171 10.09 24.04 22.36
CA ALA A 171 10.98 22.97 21.93
C ALA A 171 10.23 21.64 21.72
N ALA A 172 9.32 21.29 22.65
CA ALA A 172 8.48 20.11 22.54
C ALA A 172 7.52 20.18 21.34
N ILE A 173 6.93 21.35 21.03
CA ILE A 173 6.11 21.55 19.83
C ILE A 173 6.92 21.28 18.56
N GLU A 174 8.14 21.79 18.45
CA GLU A 174 9.00 21.57 17.29
C GLU A 174 9.36 20.08 17.12
N GLN A 175 9.63 19.38 18.22
CA GLN A 175 9.84 17.93 18.19
C GLN A 175 8.58 17.19 17.72
N ASN A 176 7.40 17.52 18.26
CA ASN A 176 6.13 16.91 17.86
C ASN A 176 5.82 17.17 16.38
N ARG A 177 6.06 18.39 15.88
CA ARG A 177 5.87 18.74 14.45
C ARG A 177 6.76 17.90 13.54
N LYS A 178 8.02 17.66 13.94
CA LYS A 178 8.92 16.76 13.23
C LYS A 178 8.37 15.33 13.21
N SER A 179 7.91 14.83 14.36
CA SER A 179 7.29 13.51 14.46
C SER A 179 6.02 13.37 13.60
N VAL A 180 5.17 14.40 13.54
CA VAL A 180 3.99 14.44 12.66
C VAL A 180 4.41 14.38 11.19
N SER A 181 5.43 15.14 10.79
CA SER A 181 5.95 15.13 9.42
C SER A 181 6.49 13.76 9.02
N ASP A 182 7.28 13.13 9.89
CA ASP A 182 7.84 11.79 9.66
C ASP A 182 6.72 10.72 9.61
N ALA A 183 5.71 10.82 10.48
CA ALA A 183 4.54 9.94 10.45
C ALA A 183 3.72 10.09 9.17
N LYS A 184 3.51 11.32 8.67
CA LYS A 184 2.79 11.58 7.40
C LYS A 184 3.52 10.99 6.20
N LYS A 185 4.86 11.03 6.16
CA LYS A 185 5.65 10.38 5.10
C LYS A 185 5.47 8.86 5.12
N SER A 186 5.55 8.25 6.29
CA SER A 186 5.33 6.81 6.45
C SER A 186 3.90 6.39 6.09
N LEU A 187 2.90 7.21 6.45
CA LEU A 187 1.51 7.00 6.09
C LEU A 187 1.30 6.96 4.57
N GLU A 188 1.91 7.91 3.85
CA GLU A 188 1.84 7.96 2.38
C GLU A 188 2.50 6.73 1.75
N GLN A 189 3.69 6.34 2.22
CA GLN A 189 4.35 5.12 1.76
C GLN A 189 3.49 3.86 1.99
N ASN A 190 2.85 3.74 3.15
CA ASN A 190 1.98 2.61 3.45
C ASN A 190 0.73 2.58 2.54
N ARG A 191 0.14 3.74 2.23
CA ARG A 191 -0.98 3.85 1.28
C ARG A 191 -0.59 3.44 -0.14
N GLN A 192 0.58 3.85 -0.59
CA GLN A 192 1.11 3.45 -1.90
C GLN A 192 1.36 1.93 -1.96
N GLN A 193 1.95 1.36 -0.90
CA GLN A 193 2.16 -0.09 -0.80
C GLN A 193 0.83 -0.86 -0.77
N LEU A 194 -0.17 -0.38 -0.03
CA LEU A 194 -1.49 -1.00 0.01
C LEU A 194 -2.17 -0.99 -1.37
N THR A 195 -2.08 0.14 -2.07
CA THR A 195 -2.60 0.27 -3.44
C THR A 195 -1.90 -0.70 -4.39
N ALA A 196 -0.57 -0.81 -4.31
CA ALA A 196 0.20 -1.73 -5.13
C ALA A 196 -0.16 -3.20 -4.84
N LEU A 197 -0.32 -3.58 -3.56
CA LEU A 197 -0.77 -4.93 -3.17
C LEU A 197 -2.16 -5.25 -3.73
N ALA A 198 -3.10 -4.30 -3.68
CA ALA A 198 -4.43 -4.48 -4.22
C ALA A 198 -4.40 -4.69 -5.75
N GLN A 199 -3.60 -3.90 -6.46
CA GLN A 199 -3.40 -4.05 -7.91
C GLN A 199 -2.76 -5.39 -8.27
N GLU A 200 -1.75 -5.82 -7.51
CA GLU A 200 -1.11 -7.11 -7.70
C GLU A 200 -2.07 -8.28 -7.48
N ALA A 201 -2.87 -8.22 -6.41
CA ALA A 201 -3.89 -9.22 -6.11
C ALA A 201 -4.91 -9.33 -7.25
N ALA A 202 -5.41 -8.21 -7.75
CA ALA A 202 -6.37 -8.16 -8.86
C ALA A 202 -5.78 -8.71 -10.16
N LYS A 203 -4.55 -8.29 -10.52
CA LYS A 203 -3.86 -8.76 -11.73
C LYS A 203 -3.63 -10.27 -11.68
N THR A 204 -3.29 -10.81 -10.51
CA THR A 204 -3.00 -12.23 -10.41
C THR A 204 -4.25 -13.09 -10.46
N SER A 205 -5.38 -12.64 -9.89
CA SER A 205 -6.69 -13.28 -10.10
C SER A 205 -7.06 -13.30 -11.58
N ALA A 206 -7.05 -12.14 -12.25
CA ALA A 206 -7.47 -12.02 -13.64
C ALA A 206 -6.64 -12.89 -14.60
N ARG A 207 -5.32 -12.98 -14.37
CA ARG A 207 -4.44 -13.84 -15.16
C ARG A 207 -4.79 -15.32 -15.02
N LEU A 208 -5.13 -15.78 -13.80
CA LEU A 208 -5.52 -17.17 -13.59
C LEU A 208 -6.85 -17.49 -14.26
N ASP A 209 -7.85 -16.63 -14.10
CA ASP A 209 -9.17 -16.84 -14.68
C ASP A 209 -9.09 -16.90 -16.22
N GLN A 210 -8.29 -16.01 -16.82
CA GLN A 210 -8.07 -16.02 -18.26
C GLN A 210 -7.35 -17.29 -18.75
N ASN A 211 -6.35 -17.79 -18.00
CA ASN A 211 -5.64 -19.02 -18.35
C ASN A 211 -6.55 -20.24 -18.23
N GLN A 212 -7.40 -20.28 -17.19
CA GLN A 212 -8.38 -21.34 -16.98
C GLN A 212 -9.39 -21.39 -18.14
N GLN A 213 -10.00 -20.26 -18.49
CA GLN A 213 -10.96 -20.19 -19.60
C GLN A 213 -10.35 -20.63 -20.94
N LYS A 214 -9.11 -20.21 -21.24
CA LYS A 214 -8.42 -20.61 -22.48
C LYS A 214 -8.19 -22.11 -22.56
N LEU A 215 -7.74 -22.73 -21.46
CA LEU A 215 -7.47 -24.16 -21.42
C LEU A 215 -8.76 -24.99 -21.47
N GLU A 216 -9.81 -24.56 -20.77
CA GLU A 216 -11.12 -25.22 -20.80
C GLU A 216 -11.76 -25.14 -22.19
N SER A 217 -11.70 -23.97 -22.85
CA SER A 217 -12.17 -23.81 -24.24
C SER A 217 -11.39 -24.72 -25.19
N ALA A 218 -10.05 -24.71 -25.12
CA ALA A 218 -9.22 -25.55 -25.97
C ALA A 218 -9.49 -27.04 -25.76
N GLN A 219 -9.79 -27.46 -24.53
CA GLN A 219 -10.13 -28.85 -24.23
C GLN A 219 -11.52 -29.23 -24.75
N ALA A 220 -12.51 -28.34 -24.66
CA ALA A 220 -13.82 -28.55 -25.26
C ALA A 220 -13.76 -28.66 -26.79
N ASP A 221 -13.02 -27.76 -27.44
CA ASP A 221 -12.80 -27.77 -28.89
C ASP A 221 -12.10 -29.07 -29.33
N ASN A 222 -11.09 -29.51 -28.57
CA ASN A 222 -10.38 -30.76 -28.84
C ASN A 222 -11.29 -32.00 -28.69
N GLN A 223 -12.16 -32.02 -27.68
CA GLN A 223 -13.15 -33.11 -27.50
C GLN A 223 -14.17 -33.15 -28.64
N GLN A 224 -14.67 -31.99 -29.09
CA GLN A 224 -15.56 -31.92 -30.26
C GLN A 224 -14.85 -32.42 -31.53
N ALA A 225 -13.59 -32.04 -31.74
CA ALA A 225 -12.80 -32.50 -32.86
C ALA A 225 -12.56 -34.03 -32.83
N GLN A 226 -12.32 -34.60 -31.65
CA GLN A 226 -12.21 -36.06 -31.48
C GLN A 226 -13.51 -36.77 -31.86
N GLN A 227 -14.65 -36.30 -31.35
CA GLN A 227 -15.97 -36.87 -31.67
C GLN A 227 -16.27 -36.82 -33.17
N ALA A 228 -15.93 -35.70 -33.83
CA ALA A 228 -16.10 -35.57 -35.27
C ALA A 228 -15.17 -36.51 -36.05
N ALA A 229 -13.91 -36.66 -35.63
CA ALA A 229 -12.97 -37.60 -36.25
C ALA A 229 -13.43 -39.05 -36.10
N ASP A 230 -13.93 -39.43 -34.91
CA ASP A 230 -14.47 -40.77 -34.64
C ASP A 230 -15.69 -41.09 -35.50
N ALA A 231 -16.57 -40.11 -35.70
CA ALA A 231 -17.73 -40.24 -36.58
C ALA A 231 -17.31 -40.44 -38.04
N LEU A 232 -16.31 -39.69 -38.52
CA LEU A 232 -15.78 -39.83 -39.88
C LEU A 232 -15.12 -41.19 -40.12
N VAL A 233 -14.35 -41.68 -39.15
CA VAL A 233 -13.76 -43.04 -39.21
C VAL A 233 -14.86 -44.10 -39.26
N SER A 234 -15.87 -43.98 -38.41
CA SER A 234 -17.00 -44.92 -38.38
C SER A 234 -17.78 -44.93 -39.70
N GLN A 235 -18.03 -43.75 -40.26
CA GLN A 235 -18.69 -43.59 -41.55
C GLN A 235 -17.87 -44.22 -42.69
N TRP A 236 -16.55 -43.98 -42.72
CA TRP A 236 -15.65 -44.55 -43.70
C TRP A 236 -15.67 -46.09 -43.67
N LEU A 237 -15.63 -46.69 -42.47
CA LEU A 237 -15.69 -48.16 -42.31
C LEU A 237 -17.01 -48.74 -42.80
N SER A 238 -18.14 -48.10 -42.46
CA SER A 238 -19.47 -48.57 -42.92
C SER A 238 -19.65 -48.46 -44.44
N GLY A 239 -19.06 -47.45 -45.09
CA GLY A 239 -19.08 -47.28 -46.54
C GLY A 239 -18.20 -48.30 -47.27
N ALA A 240 -17.06 -48.67 -46.69
CA ALA A 240 -16.17 -49.70 -47.24
C ALA A 240 -16.84 -51.08 -47.29
N ASP A 241 -17.50 -51.50 -46.20
CA ASP A 241 -18.24 -52.79 -46.12
C ASP A 241 -19.35 -52.90 -47.18
N THR A 242 -20.06 -51.80 -47.47
CA THR A 242 -21.13 -51.81 -48.50
C THR A 242 -20.61 -51.88 -49.94
N SER A 243 -19.34 -51.51 -50.17
CA SER A 243 -18.74 -51.55 -51.51
C SER A 243 -18.15 -52.92 -51.86
N GLU A 244 -17.68 -53.70 -50.88
CA GLU A 244 -17.16 -55.05 -51.10
C GLU A 244 -18.27 -56.08 -51.42
N ASP A 245 -19.47 -55.95 -50.82
CA ASP A 245 -20.59 -56.87 -51.09
C ASP A 245 -21.19 -56.73 -52.51
N SER A 246 -21.05 -55.55 -53.13
CA SER A 246 -21.53 -55.30 -54.50
C SER A 246 -20.60 -55.83 -55.61
N GLY A 247 -19.38 -56.27 -55.26
CA GLY A 247 -18.38 -56.79 -56.21
C GLY A 247 -18.40 -58.31 -56.41
N ALA A 248 -19.11 -59.07 -55.56
CA ALA A 248 -19.18 -60.53 -55.64
C ALA A 248 -20.35 -61.05 -56.52
N ALA A 249 -21.17 -60.17 -57.08
CA ALA A 249 -22.28 -60.50 -57.97
C ALA A 249 -22.02 -60.01 -59.41
N ARG A 250 -20.98 -60.55 -60.07
CA ARG A 250 -20.84 -60.51 -61.53
C ARG A 250 -20.25 -61.79 -62.07
#